data_AF-A0A2I0TWD6-F1
#
_entry.id   AF-A0A2I0TWD6-F1
#
_cell.length_a   1.000
_cell.length_b   1.000
_cell.length_c   1.000
_cell.angle_alpha   90.00
_cell.angle_beta   90.00
_cell.angle_gamma   90.00
#
_symmetry.space_group_name_H-M   'P 1'
#
loop_
_entity.id
_entity.type
_entity.pdbx_description
1 polymer ?
#
loop_
_entity_poly.entity_id
_entity_poly.type
_entity_poly.pdbx_seq_one_letter_code
_entity_poly.pdbx_strand_id
1 'polypeptide(L)'
;MKKPCIEAGLVPTLIPLLESTDQEMLLHAGRAIGRICYDNRNLQEELVKVGVITSLVRILTDYAESEPLIHVDLLALCNLAELDALKVQLVEAGVQEVLSEILLRLQGSSQAEDTCIVKAASDLIVSLLLGDGNCVRMVQVGLIHQLLDLLEKHVESGDISVQHAALSALRNLAIPVVNKVQMLEEGVAERIQALLRSEMPPVQFKLLGTLRMLTDGQADAAEILGQDPMLLTRLVQWCNTNDHSGVCGEANRLLASILRHNRSQV
;
A
#
# COMPACT_ATOMS: atom_id res chain seq x y z
N MET A 1 -33.03 1.80 -3.53
CA MET A 1 -33.26 0.72 -4.52
C MET A 1 -32.39 -0.53 -4.33
N LYS A 2 -31.23 -0.48 -3.65
CA LYS A 2 -30.39 -1.69 -3.48
C LYS A 2 -31.12 -2.81 -2.72
N LYS A 3 -31.70 -2.49 -1.56
CA LYS A 3 -32.35 -3.45 -0.63
C LYS A 3 -33.36 -4.43 -1.28
N PRO A 4 -34.34 -3.98 -2.09
CA PRO A 4 -35.25 -4.90 -2.80
C PRO A 4 -34.57 -5.86 -3.78
N CYS A 5 -33.48 -5.45 -4.45
CA CYS A 5 -32.77 -6.33 -5.37
C CYS A 5 -32.05 -7.46 -4.62
N ILE A 6 -31.51 -7.18 -3.43
CA ILE A 6 -30.86 -8.20 -2.59
C ILE A 6 -31.91 -9.16 -2.04
N GLU A 7 -33.03 -8.64 -1.52
CA GLU A 7 -34.15 -9.46 -1.04
C GLU A 7 -34.72 -10.35 -2.16
N ALA A 8 -34.58 -9.94 -3.42
CA ALA A 8 -34.94 -10.74 -4.59
C ALA A 8 -33.88 -11.79 -5.01
N GLY A 9 -32.78 -11.95 -4.26
CA GLY A 9 -31.76 -12.96 -4.54
C GLY A 9 -30.68 -12.55 -5.55
N LEU A 10 -30.40 -11.25 -5.67
CA LEU A 10 -29.35 -10.76 -6.58
C LEU A 10 -27.96 -11.34 -6.26
N VAL A 11 -27.58 -11.43 -4.99
CA VAL A 11 -26.24 -11.91 -4.58
C VAL A 11 -25.99 -13.36 -5.04
N PRO A 12 -26.86 -14.35 -4.74
CA PRO A 12 -26.72 -15.71 -5.27
C PRO A 12 -26.69 -15.82 -6.79
N THR A 13 -27.30 -14.87 -7.50
CA THR A 13 -27.33 -14.85 -8.97
C THR A 13 -26.04 -14.29 -9.57
N LEU A 14 -25.40 -13.33 -8.89
CA LEU A 14 -24.18 -12.68 -9.38
C LEU A 14 -22.91 -13.53 -9.19
N ILE A 15 -22.83 -14.32 -8.11
CA ILE A 15 -21.61 -15.10 -7.82
C ILE A 15 -21.27 -16.08 -8.95
N PRO A 16 -22.20 -16.87 -9.51
CA PRO A 16 -21.89 -17.74 -10.65
C PRO A 16 -21.40 -16.98 -11.89
N LEU A 17 -21.81 -15.72 -12.06
CA LEU A 17 -21.35 -14.90 -13.19
C LEU A 17 -19.90 -14.47 -13.06
N LEU A 18 -19.37 -14.37 -11.84
CA LEU A 18 -17.95 -14.12 -11.59
C LEU A 18 -17.07 -15.30 -12.00
N GLU A 19 -17.65 -16.49 -12.17
CA GLU A 19 -16.94 -17.69 -12.67
C GLU A 19 -17.04 -17.86 -14.20
N SER A 20 -17.61 -16.88 -14.91
CA SER A 20 -17.66 -16.89 -16.37
C SER A 20 -16.25 -16.73 -16.97
N THR A 21 -16.04 -17.30 -18.16
CA THR A 21 -14.86 -17.01 -18.98
C THR A 21 -15.08 -15.84 -19.95
N ASP A 22 -16.32 -15.35 -20.04
CA ASP A 22 -16.69 -14.23 -20.89
C ASP A 22 -16.44 -12.89 -20.16
N GLN A 23 -15.52 -12.10 -20.71
CA GLN A 23 -15.13 -10.81 -20.14
C GLN A 23 -16.30 -9.81 -20.07
N GLU A 24 -17.28 -9.88 -20.98
CA GLU A 24 -18.43 -8.96 -20.93
C GLU A 24 -19.34 -9.30 -19.73
N MET A 25 -19.56 -10.59 -19.48
CA MET A 25 -20.28 -11.05 -18.29
C MET A 25 -19.54 -10.69 -16.99
N LEU A 26 -18.22 -10.92 -16.95
CA LEU A 26 -17.39 -10.54 -15.82
C LEU A 26 -17.44 -9.04 -15.55
N LEU A 27 -17.36 -8.22 -16.60
CA LEU A 27 -17.43 -6.77 -16.50
C LEU A 27 -18.77 -6.30 -15.91
N HIS A 28 -19.88 -6.89 -16.37
CA HIS A 28 -21.21 -6.57 -15.83
C HIS A 28 -21.38 -7.03 -14.38
N ALA A 29 -20.89 -8.23 -14.05
CA ALA A 29 -20.91 -8.75 -12.69
C ALA A 29 -20.07 -7.88 -11.75
N GLY A 30 -18.82 -7.57 -12.12
CA GLY A 30 -17.92 -6.71 -11.35
C GLY A 30 -18.51 -5.31 -11.12
N ARG A 31 -19.12 -4.69 -12.13
CA ARG A 31 -19.85 -3.40 -11.97
C ARG A 31 -21.01 -3.51 -11.00
N ALA A 32 -21.78 -4.60 -11.06
CA ALA A 32 -22.88 -4.82 -10.13
C ALA A 32 -22.37 -4.98 -8.69
N ILE A 33 -21.32 -5.79 -8.48
CA ILE A 33 -20.66 -5.98 -7.19
C ILE A 33 -20.11 -4.66 -6.66
N GLY A 34 -19.34 -3.91 -7.44
CA GLY A 34 -18.81 -2.61 -7.02
C GLY A 34 -19.90 -1.65 -6.57
N ARG A 35 -21.03 -1.60 -7.28
CA ARG A 35 -22.20 -0.79 -6.89
C ARG A 35 -22.89 -1.31 -5.63
N ILE A 36 -22.95 -2.62 -5.42
CA ILE A 36 -23.53 -3.23 -4.22
C ILE A 36 -22.66 -2.90 -2.99
N CYS A 37 -21.34 -3.06 -3.13
CA CYS A 37 -20.37 -2.80 -2.07
C CYS A 37 -20.28 -1.32 -1.68
N TYR A 38 -20.67 -0.38 -2.55
CA TYR A 38 -20.63 1.04 -2.23
C TYR A 38 -21.62 1.40 -1.10
N ASP A 39 -21.10 1.88 0.04
CA ASP A 39 -21.85 2.36 1.21
C ASP A 39 -22.92 1.36 1.72
N ASN A 40 -22.56 0.08 1.84
CA ASN A 40 -23.48 -0.94 2.36
C ASN A 40 -22.80 -2.09 3.12
N ARG A 41 -22.55 -1.88 4.41
CA ARG A 41 -21.81 -2.82 5.29
C ARG A 41 -22.38 -4.24 5.31
N ASN A 42 -23.70 -4.38 5.48
CA ASN A 42 -24.33 -5.70 5.58
C ASN A 42 -24.10 -6.54 4.31
N LEU A 43 -24.11 -5.89 3.14
CA LEU A 43 -23.90 -6.58 1.87
C LEU A 43 -22.44 -6.87 1.58
N GLN A 44 -21.55 -5.97 1.99
CA GLN A 44 -20.12 -6.24 1.94
C GLN A 44 -19.82 -7.53 2.72
N GLU A 45 -20.32 -7.66 3.96
CA GLU A 45 -20.15 -8.89 4.75
C GLU A 45 -20.80 -10.13 4.12
N GLU A 46 -22.01 -10.00 3.56
CA GLU A 46 -22.70 -11.12 2.89
C GLU A 46 -21.94 -11.59 1.64
N LEU A 47 -21.45 -10.66 0.83
CA LEU A 47 -20.67 -10.95 -0.37
C LEU A 47 -19.34 -11.63 -0.04
N VAL A 48 -18.67 -11.20 1.03
CA VAL A 48 -17.43 -11.88 1.43
C VAL A 48 -17.68 -13.31 1.90
N LYS A 49 -18.79 -13.57 2.61
CA LYS A 49 -19.16 -14.95 3.02
C LYS A 49 -19.38 -15.89 1.85
N VAL A 50 -19.78 -15.38 0.68
CA VAL A 50 -19.97 -16.16 -0.54
C VAL A 50 -18.74 -16.16 -1.46
N GLY A 51 -17.59 -15.69 -0.98
CA GLY A 51 -16.31 -15.81 -1.68
C GLY A 51 -16.01 -14.72 -2.72
N VAL A 52 -16.71 -13.57 -2.67
CA VAL A 52 -16.53 -12.52 -3.69
C VAL A 52 -15.07 -12.06 -3.84
N ILE A 53 -14.31 -11.97 -2.74
CA ILE A 53 -12.92 -11.50 -2.77
C ILE A 53 -12.07 -12.45 -3.61
N THR A 54 -12.20 -13.75 -3.38
CA THR A 54 -11.46 -14.77 -4.11
C THR A 54 -11.75 -14.70 -5.62
N SER A 55 -13.02 -14.54 -6.01
CA SER A 55 -13.38 -14.39 -7.42
C SER A 55 -12.80 -13.11 -8.03
N LEU A 56 -12.84 -11.97 -7.32
CA LEU A 56 -12.26 -10.70 -7.80
C LEU A 56 -10.73 -10.79 -7.95
N VAL A 57 -10.03 -11.38 -6.98
CA VAL A 57 -8.58 -11.62 -7.05
C VAL A 57 -8.25 -12.51 -8.25
N ARG A 58 -9.03 -13.58 -8.45
CA ARG A 58 -8.86 -14.47 -9.60
C ARG A 58 -9.03 -13.72 -10.93
N ILE A 59 -10.08 -12.90 -11.09
CA ILE A 59 -10.33 -12.15 -12.33
C ILE A 59 -9.19 -11.17 -12.60
N LEU A 60 -8.72 -10.44 -11.58
CA LEU A 60 -7.56 -9.54 -11.72
C LEU A 60 -6.28 -10.28 -12.15
N THR A 61 -6.12 -11.53 -11.72
CA THR A 61 -4.97 -12.37 -12.07
C THR A 61 -5.10 -12.94 -13.48
N ASP A 62 -6.23 -13.58 -13.79
CA ASP A 62 -6.49 -14.26 -15.07
C ASP A 62 -6.59 -13.27 -16.24
N TYR A 63 -7.09 -12.06 -15.97
CA TYR A 63 -7.33 -11.01 -16.97
C TYR A 63 -6.51 -9.76 -16.69
N ALA A 64 -5.24 -9.92 -16.29
CA ALA A 64 -4.34 -8.83 -15.94
C ALA A 64 -4.13 -7.80 -17.06
N GLU A 65 -4.41 -8.12 -18.33
CA GLU A 65 -4.31 -7.16 -19.45
C GLU A 65 -5.63 -6.47 -19.79
N SER A 66 -6.73 -6.84 -19.14
CA SER A 66 -8.06 -6.25 -19.38
C SER A 66 -8.28 -5.07 -18.46
N GLU A 67 -7.90 -3.88 -18.91
CA GLU A 67 -8.10 -2.62 -18.19
C GLU A 67 -9.53 -2.44 -17.66
N PRO A 68 -10.61 -2.72 -18.42
CA PRO A 68 -11.97 -2.57 -17.92
C PRO A 68 -12.27 -3.50 -16.74
N LEU A 69 -11.75 -4.73 -16.76
CA LEU A 69 -11.92 -5.69 -15.65
C LEU A 69 -11.12 -5.25 -14.43
N ILE A 70 -9.86 -4.84 -14.64
CA ILE A 70 -9.03 -4.30 -13.56
C ILE A 70 -9.72 -3.16 -12.86
N HIS A 71 -10.25 -2.20 -13.62
CA HIS A 71 -10.89 -1.03 -13.05
C HIS A 71 -12.12 -1.39 -12.20
N VAL A 72 -13.00 -2.28 -12.68
CA VAL A 72 -14.25 -2.60 -11.95
C VAL A 72 -14.00 -3.47 -10.73
N ASP A 73 -13.03 -4.39 -10.79
CA ASP A 73 -12.71 -5.29 -9.68
C ASP A 73 -11.91 -4.56 -8.61
N LEU A 74 -10.97 -3.70 -9.00
CA LEU A 74 -10.24 -2.84 -8.08
C LEU A 74 -11.20 -1.88 -7.35
N LEU A 75 -12.17 -1.30 -8.06
CA LEU A 75 -13.21 -0.48 -7.42
C LEU A 75 -14.03 -1.28 -6.41
N ALA A 76 -14.39 -2.52 -6.73
CA ALA A 76 -15.11 -3.39 -5.80
C ALA A 76 -14.28 -3.71 -4.55
N LEU A 77 -13.01 -4.06 -4.71
CA LEU A 77 -12.08 -4.30 -3.60
C LEU A 77 -11.85 -3.05 -2.75
N CYS A 78 -11.72 -1.87 -3.37
CA CYS A 78 -11.64 -0.59 -2.66
C CYS A 78 -12.88 -0.36 -1.77
N ASN A 79 -14.08 -0.58 -2.32
CA ASN A 79 -15.31 -0.43 -1.55
C ASN A 79 -15.37 -1.44 -0.39
N LEU A 80 -14.94 -2.70 -0.60
CA LEU A 80 -14.86 -3.69 0.48
C LEU A 80 -13.85 -3.29 1.57
N ALA A 81 -12.73 -2.70 1.18
CA ALA A 81 -11.69 -2.24 2.10
C ALA A 81 -12.08 -1.01 2.94
N GLU A 82 -13.18 -0.32 2.62
CA GLU A 82 -13.73 0.73 3.50
C GLU A 82 -14.24 0.16 4.83
N LEU A 83 -14.57 -1.14 4.87
CA LEU A 83 -14.98 -1.82 6.08
C LEU A 83 -13.77 -2.52 6.73
N ASP A 84 -13.27 -1.95 7.83
CA ASP A 84 -12.09 -2.48 8.54
C ASP A 84 -12.19 -3.97 8.90
N ALA A 85 -13.40 -4.46 9.19
CA ALA A 85 -13.64 -5.87 9.51
C ALA A 85 -13.33 -6.84 8.36
N LEU A 86 -13.30 -6.36 7.11
CA LEU A 86 -13.04 -7.18 5.91
C LEU A 86 -11.58 -7.14 5.46
N LYS A 87 -10.76 -6.23 6.01
CA LYS A 87 -9.36 -6.05 5.57
C LYS A 87 -8.53 -7.32 5.75
N VAL A 88 -8.69 -8.02 6.87
CA VAL A 88 -8.00 -9.30 7.11
C VAL A 88 -8.34 -10.31 6.02
N GLN A 89 -9.62 -10.41 5.63
CA GLN A 89 -10.05 -11.35 4.58
C GLN A 89 -9.52 -10.96 3.20
N LEU A 90 -9.39 -9.65 2.91
CA LEU A 90 -8.71 -9.16 1.71
C LEU A 90 -7.23 -9.57 1.70
N VAL A 91 -6.53 -9.44 2.83
CA VAL A 91 -5.13 -9.87 2.96
C VAL A 91 -4.97 -11.37 2.76
N GLU A 92 -5.82 -12.16 3.42
CA GLU A 92 -5.77 -13.62 3.36
C GLU A 92 -6.11 -14.18 1.97
N ALA A 93 -6.90 -13.45 1.19
CA ALA A 93 -7.20 -13.79 -0.19
C ALA A 93 -6.09 -13.41 -1.18
N GLY A 94 -5.02 -12.74 -0.73
CA GLY A 94 -3.88 -12.38 -1.57
C GLY A 94 -4.10 -11.13 -2.44
N VAL A 95 -4.89 -10.17 -1.96
CA VAL A 95 -5.13 -8.92 -2.70
C VAL A 95 -3.82 -8.15 -2.90
N GLN A 96 -2.95 -8.10 -1.89
CA GLN A 96 -1.71 -7.32 -1.93
C GLN A 96 -0.72 -7.77 -3.03
N GLU A 97 -0.67 -9.07 -3.35
CA GLU A 97 0.19 -9.62 -4.40
C GLU A 97 -0.25 -9.09 -5.76
N VAL A 98 -1.55 -9.21 -6.05
CA VAL A 98 -2.13 -8.74 -7.32
C VAL A 98 -1.99 -7.23 -7.47
N LEU A 99 -2.16 -6.46 -6.39
CA LEU A 99 -1.92 -5.01 -6.44
C LEU A 99 -0.45 -4.68 -6.74
N SER A 100 0.49 -5.42 -6.16
CA SER A 100 1.92 -5.23 -6.43
C SER A 100 2.26 -5.55 -7.89
N GLU A 101 1.67 -6.62 -8.46
CA GLU A 101 1.83 -6.96 -9.88
C GLU A 101 1.24 -5.90 -10.81
N ILE A 102 0.06 -5.36 -10.50
CA ILE A 102 -0.56 -4.26 -11.25
C ILE A 102 0.35 -3.02 -11.24
N LEU A 103 0.86 -2.62 -10.07
CA LEU A 103 1.76 -1.48 -9.95
C LEU A 103 3.05 -1.68 -10.75
N LEU A 104 3.63 -2.89 -10.69
CA LEU A 104 4.81 -3.24 -11.49
C LEU A 104 4.54 -3.21 -13.00
N ARG A 105 3.37 -3.65 -13.44
CA ARG A 105 3.06 -3.70 -14.88
C ARG A 105 2.77 -2.33 -15.45
N LEU A 106 2.06 -1.48 -14.71
CA LEU A 106 1.63 -0.15 -15.16
C LEU A 106 2.62 0.96 -14.83
N GLN A 107 3.76 0.63 -14.20
CA GLN A 107 4.82 1.59 -13.85
C GLN A 107 5.23 2.46 -15.06
N GLY A 108 5.36 3.77 -14.85
CA GLY A 108 5.86 4.69 -15.87
C GLY A 108 4.94 4.90 -17.08
N SER A 109 3.75 4.29 -17.11
CA SER A 109 2.74 4.63 -18.10
C SER A 109 2.27 6.07 -17.89
N SER A 110 2.14 6.81 -18.98
CA SER A 110 1.59 8.17 -18.99
C SER A 110 0.13 8.20 -19.45
N GLN A 111 -0.50 7.03 -19.65
CA GLN A 111 -1.92 6.97 -19.99
C GLN A 111 -2.76 7.34 -18.77
N ALA A 112 -3.85 8.08 -19.01
CA ALA A 112 -4.69 8.60 -17.92
C ALA A 112 -5.41 7.47 -17.18
N GLU A 113 -5.76 6.42 -17.93
CA GLU A 113 -6.39 5.19 -17.47
C GLU A 113 -5.46 4.41 -16.54
N ASP A 114 -4.23 4.14 -16.96
CA ASP A 114 -3.21 3.49 -16.15
C ASP A 114 -2.89 4.28 -14.88
N THR A 115 -2.83 5.61 -14.99
CA THR A 115 -2.62 6.49 -13.84
C THR A 115 -3.74 6.32 -12.80
N CYS A 116 -5.00 6.19 -13.26
CA CYS A 116 -6.14 5.94 -12.36
C CYS A 116 -6.02 4.58 -11.67
N ILE A 117 -5.62 3.53 -12.39
CA ILE A 117 -5.44 2.18 -11.83
C ILE A 117 -4.30 2.17 -10.82
N VAL A 118 -3.14 2.73 -11.17
CA VAL A 118 -1.98 2.84 -10.27
C VAL A 118 -2.36 3.55 -8.98
N LYS A 119 -3.11 4.65 -9.09
CA LYS A 119 -3.60 5.38 -7.91
C LYS A 119 -4.53 4.52 -7.06
N ALA A 120 -5.54 3.88 -7.65
CA ALA A 120 -6.49 3.06 -6.91
C ALA A 120 -5.81 1.85 -6.23
N ALA A 121 -4.84 1.21 -6.90
CA ALA A 121 -4.09 0.09 -6.34
C ALA A 121 -3.21 0.55 -5.17
N SER A 122 -2.55 1.70 -5.33
CA SER A 122 -1.76 2.35 -4.29
C SER A 122 -2.60 2.70 -3.06
N ASP A 123 -3.75 3.33 -3.26
CA ASP A 123 -4.67 3.73 -2.20
C ASP A 123 -5.21 2.49 -1.46
N LEU A 124 -5.50 1.40 -2.19
CA LEU A 124 -5.96 0.15 -1.58
C LEU A 124 -4.89 -0.52 -0.72
N ILE A 125 -3.63 -0.61 -1.18
CA ILE A 125 -2.53 -1.13 -0.35
C ILE A 125 -2.44 -0.34 0.96
N VAL A 126 -2.47 1.00 0.89
CA VAL A 126 -2.40 1.85 2.08
C VAL A 126 -3.62 1.66 2.99
N SER A 127 -4.82 1.49 2.41
CA SER A 127 -6.07 1.25 3.17
C SER A 127 -6.02 -0.06 3.95
N LEU A 128 -5.48 -1.12 3.36
CA LEU A 128 -5.30 -2.43 4.01
C LEU A 128 -4.35 -2.34 5.22
N LEU A 129 -3.48 -1.34 5.26
CA LEU A 129 -2.52 -1.08 6.34
C LEU A 129 -3.05 -0.14 7.43
N LEU A 130 -4.36 0.06 7.50
CA LEU A 130 -4.99 0.76 8.62
C LEU A 130 -5.32 -0.26 9.72
N GLY A 131 -4.71 -0.06 10.89
CA GLY A 131 -4.88 -0.89 12.08
C GLY A 131 -3.72 -1.88 12.30
N ASP A 132 -3.24 -1.96 13.54
CA ASP A 132 -2.04 -2.71 13.90
C ASP A 132 -2.11 -4.19 13.51
N GLY A 133 -3.25 -4.85 13.74
CA GLY A 133 -3.43 -6.27 13.40
C GLY A 133 -3.24 -6.56 11.90
N ASN A 134 -3.72 -5.66 11.04
CA ASN A 134 -3.55 -5.81 9.59
C ASN A 134 -2.10 -5.57 9.17
N CYS A 135 -1.44 -4.57 9.75
CA CYS A 135 -0.02 -4.33 9.52
C CYS A 135 0.83 -5.55 9.90
N VAL A 136 0.56 -6.16 11.06
CA VAL A 136 1.28 -7.37 11.50
C VAL A 136 1.04 -8.52 10.52
N ARG A 137 -0.21 -8.71 10.10
CA ARG A 137 -0.54 -9.76 9.13
C ARG A 137 0.15 -9.55 7.78
N MET A 138 0.20 -8.31 7.30
CA MET A 138 0.85 -7.94 6.03
C MET A 138 2.36 -8.21 6.04
N VAL A 139 3.02 -8.00 7.18
CA VAL A 139 4.42 -8.40 7.36
C VAL A 139 4.57 -9.93 7.30
N GLN A 140 3.69 -10.68 7.95
CA GLN A 140 3.75 -12.16 7.96
C GLN A 140 3.55 -12.79 6.57
N VAL A 141 2.74 -12.17 5.70
CA VAL A 141 2.53 -12.64 4.33
C VAL A 141 3.62 -12.16 3.36
N GLY A 142 4.63 -11.43 3.84
CA GLY A 142 5.80 -11.04 3.04
C GLY A 142 5.64 -9.77 2.20
N LEU A 143 4.67 -8.90 2.54
CA LEU A 143 4.44 -7.65 1.79
C LEU A 143 5.69 -6.74 1.74
N ILE A 144 6.54 -6.77 2.78
CA ILE A 144 7.75 -5.96 2.84
C ILE A 144 8.63 -6.19 1.60
N HIS A 145 8.90 -7.46 1.27
CA HIS A 145 9.76 -7.81 0.14
C HIS A 145 9.17 -7.31 -1.19
N GLN A 146 7.86 -7.47 -1.38
CA GLN A 146 7.15 -6.99 -2.57
C GLN A 146 7.28 -5.47 -2.73
N LEU A 147 7.11 -4.71 -1.63
CA LEU A 147 7.25 -3.24 -1.63
C LEU A 147 8.68 -2.79 -1.88
N LEU A 148 9.68 -3.49 -1.34
CA LEU A 148 11.09 -3.16 -1.55
C LEU A 148 11.51 -3.44 -2.99
N ASP A 149 11.11 -4.58 -3.55
CA ASP A 149 11.39 -4.92 -4.95
C ASP A 149 10.71 -3.94 -5.91
N LEU A 150 9.51 -3.45 -5.55
CA LEU A 150 8.82 -2.38 -6.27
C LEU A 150 9.60 -1.06 -6.22
N LEU A 151 10.08 -0.66 -5.05
CA LEU A 151 10.89 0.56 -4.88
C LEU A 151 12.22 0.48 -5.63
N GLU A 152 12.93 -0.65 -5.55
CA GLU A 152 14.22 -0.85 -6.19
C GLU A 152 14.15 -0.75 -7.71
N LYS A 153 13.07 -1.27 -8.31
CA LYS A 153 12.82 -1.11 -9.74
C LYS A 153 12.54 0.34 -10.14
N HIS A 154 12.20 1.22 -9.20
CA HIS A 154 11.81 2.59 -9.50
C HIS A 154 12.76 3.66 -8.96
N VAL A 155 13.90 3.29 -8.38
CA VAL A 155 14.84 4.29 -7.88
C VAL A 155 15.36 5.20 -9.01
N GLU A 156 15.45 4.70 -10.25
CA GLU A 156 15.88 5.47 -11.44
C GLU A 156 14.71 5.95 -12.31
N SER A 157 13.66 5.13 -12.49
CA SER A 157 12.56 5.43 -13.43
C SER A 157 11.70 6.61 -13.00
N GLY A 158 11.68 6.93 -11.69
CA GLY A 158 11.10 8.16 -11.17
C GLY A 158 9.57 8.19 -11.13
N ASP A 159 8.88 7.05 -11.11
CA ASP A 159 7.42 7.05 -10.88
C ASP A 159 7.13 7.43 -9.42
N ILE A 160 6.86 8.72 -9.23
CA ILE A 160 6.61 9.34 -7.93
C ILE A 160 5.40 8.72 -7.24
N SER A 161 4.37 8.35 -8.01
CA SER A 161 3.13 7.81 -7.46
C SER A 161 3.41 6.45 -6.82
N VAL A 162 4.14 5.59 -7.52
CA VAL A 162 4.49 4.27 -7.00
C VAL A 162 5.48 4.37 -5.84
N GLN A 163 6.51 5.21 -5.94
CA GLN A 163 7.45 5.45 -4.84
C GLN A 163 6.74 5.97 -3.59
N HIS A 164 5.83 6.94 -3.75
CA HIS A 164 5.05 7.50 -2.66
C HIS A 164 4.13 6.47 -2.01
N ALA A 165 3.47 5.63 -2.81
CA ALA A 165 2.60 4.56 -2.33
C ALA A 165 3.37 3.52 -1.53
N ALA A 166 4.46 2.99 -2.10
CA ALA A 166 5.27 1.97 -1.44
C ALA A 166 5.93 2.49 -0.16
N LEU A 167 6.46 3.72 -0.16
CA LEU A 167 6.96 4.34 1.08
C LEU A 167 5.84 4.61 2.10
N SER A 168 4.64 4.98 1.66
CA SER A 168 3.48 5.14 2.55
C SER A 168 3.08 3.82 3.20
N ALA A 169 3.10 2.74 2.43
CA ALA A 169 2.85 1.39 2.93
C ALA A 169 3.91 0.96 3.95
N LEU A 170 5.20 1.08 3.62
CA LEU A 170 6.29 0.79 4.55
C LEU A 170 6.20 1.64 5.83
N ARG A 171 5.86 2.93 5.73
CA ARG A 171 5.66 3.78 6.91
C ARG A 171 4.56 3.24 7.82
N ASN A 172 3.44 2.78 7.27
CA ASN A 172 2.31 2.24 8.04
C ASN A 172 2.65 0.88 8.65
N LEU A 173 3.38 0.02 7.90
CA LEU A 173 3.90 -1.24 8.41
C LEU A 173 4.83 -1.04 9.61
N ALA A 174 5.58 0.06 9.65
CA ALA A 174 6.51 0.38 10.74
C ALA A 174 5.85 1.00 11.99
N ILE A 175 4.52 1.21 12.00
CA ILE A 175 3.83 1.78 13.18
C ILE A 175 3.82 0.78 14.36
N PRO A 176 3.37 -0.49 14.20
CA PRO A 176 3.35 -1.43 15.30
C PRO A 176 4.77 -1.81 15.73
N VAL A 177 5.03 -1.81 17.04
CA VAL A 177 6.35 -2.12 17.61
C VAL A 177 6.87 -3.49 17.16
N VAL A 178 5.97 -4.49 17.08
CA VAL A 178 6.35 -5.86 16.68
C VAL A 178 6.86 -5.94 15.24
N ASN A 179 6.37 -5.06 14.36
CA ASN A 179 6.79 -5.03 12.96
C ASN A 179 8.16 -4.37 12.78
N LYS A 180 8.48 -3.35 13.60
CA LYS A 180 9.74 -2.60 13.48
C LYS A 180 10.95 -3.53 13.50
N VAL A 181 10.98 -4.49 14.42
CA VAL A 181 12.07 -5.46 14.56
C VAL A 181 12.23 -6.27 13.27
N GLN A 182 11.15 -6.90 12.79
CA GLN A 182 11.21 -7.68 11.57
C GLN A 182 11.57 -6.84 10.33
N MET A 183 11.02 -5.62 10.22
CA MET A 183 11.36 -4.71 9.12
C MET A 183 12.84 -4.29 9.13
N LEU A 184 13.43 -4.12 10.30
CA LEU A 184 14.87 -3.86 10.43
C LEU A 184 15.71 -5.08 10.07
N GLU A 185 15.30 -6.28 10.52
CA GLU A 185 15.96 -7.55 10.14
C GLU A 185 15.91 -7.82 8.63
N GLU A 186 14.82 -7.44 7.97
CA GLU A 186 14.66 -7.51 6.52
C GLU A 186 15.40 -6.39 5.75
N GLY A 187 16.11 -5.51 6.46
CA GLY A 187 16.96 -4.47 5.87
C GLY A 187 16.20 -3.32 5.22
N VAL A 188 14.97 -3.03 5.68
CA VAL A 188 14.13 -1.96 5.11
C VAL A 188 14.85 -0.62 5.20
N ALA A 189 15.50 -0.32 6.34
CA ALA A 189 16.14 0.97 6.58
C ALA A 189 17.29 1.26 5.60
N GLU A 190 18.04 0.23 5.23
CA GLU A 190 19.16 0.27 4.30
C GLU A 190 18.66 0.35 2.86
N ARG A 191 17.71 -0.51 2.48
CA ARG A 191 17.22 -0.60 1.09
C ARG A 191 16.51 0.69 0.64
N ILE A 192 15.75 1.35 1.51
CA ILE A 192 15.06 2.60 1.13
C ILE A 192 16.00 3.82 1.05
N GLN A 193 17.24 3.74 1.54
CA GLN A 193 18.20 4.85 1.44
C GLN A 193 18.61 5.17 0.00
N ALA A 194 18.42 4.23 -0.93
CA ALA A 194 18.61 4.49 -2.35
C ALA A 194 17.76 5.68 -2.84
N LEU A 195 16.65 6.00 -2.16
CA LEU A 195 15.76 7.12 -2.47
C LEU A 195 16.20 8.47 -1.85
N LEU A 196 17.31 8.52 -1.10
CA LEU A 196 17.86 9.78 -0.55
C LEU A 196 18.23 10.79 -1.63
N ARG A 197 18.55 10.29 -2.84
CA ARG A 197 18.83 11.10 -4.04
C ARG A 197 17.58 11.66 -4.73
N SER A 198 16.38 11.28 -4.28
CA SER A 198 15.15 11.82 -4.85
C SER A 198 15.04 13.31 -4.55
N GLU A 199 14.71 14.09 -5.57
CA GLU A 199 14.42 15.51 -5.47
C GLU A 199 12.91 15.80 -5.34
N MET A 200 12.09 14.76 -5.23
CA MET A 200 10.64 14.88 -5.16
C MET A 200 10.15 14.96 -3.70
N PRO A 201 9.57 16.09 -3.25
CA PRO A 201 9.18 16.28 -1.85
C PRO A 201 8.22 15.23 -1.28
N PRO A 202 7.21 14.72 -2.04
CA PRO A 202 6.34 13.65 -1.54
C PRO A 202 7.08 12.35 -1.22
N VAL A 203 8.16 12.04 -1.96
CA VAL A 203 8.99 10.86 -1.75
C VAL A 203 9.90 11.09 -0.55
N GLN A 204 10.57 12.24 -0.50
CA GLN A 204 11.42 12.64 0.63
C GLN A 204 10.66 12.62 1.96
N PHE A 205 9.47 13.22 2.01
CA PHE A 205 8.63 13.25 3.20
C PHE A 205 8.29 11.84 3.70
N LYS A 206 7.91 10.94 2.79
CA LYS A 206 7.54 9.57 3.15
C LYS A 206 8.76 8.74 3.55
N LEU A 207 9.88 8.88 2.85
CA LEU A 207 11.16 8.23 3.19
C LEU A 207 11.59 8.58 4.62
N LEU A 208 11.65 9.88 4.93
CA LEU A 208 12.03 10.38 6.26
C LEU A 208 11.05 9.90 7.33
N GLY A 209 9.75 9.90 7.01
CA GLY A 209 8.71 9.39 7.89
C GLY A 209 8.89 7.90 8.21
N THR A 210 9.22 7.07 7.21
CA THR A 210 9.48 5.64 7.38
C THR A 210 10.70 5.39 8.26
N LEU A 211 11.84 6.04 7.95
CA LEU A 211 13.06 5.92 8.76
C LEU A 211 12.83 6.34 10.21
N ARG A 212 12.02 7.38 10.46
CA ARG A 212 11.66 7.78 11.82
C ARG A 212 10.80 6.74 12.53
N MET A 213 9.83 6.13 11.85
CA MET A 213 9.01 5.07 12.47
C MET A 213 9.86 3.85 12.82
N LEU A 214 10.79 3.45 11.96
CA LEU A 214 11.69 2.33 12.21
C LEU A 214 12.65 2.57 13.38
N THR A 215 13.12 3.80 13.57
CA THR A 215 14.02 4.15 14.68
C THR A 215 13.31 4.42 16.01
N ASP A 216 11.98 4.59 16.00
CA ASP A 216 11.22 4.91 17.20
C ASP A 216 11.24 3.74 18.21
N GLY A 217 12.00 3.94 19.29
CA GLY A 217 12.25 2.94 20.32
C GLY A 217 13.27 1.87 19.94
N GLN A 218 13.97 2.01 18.80
CA GLN A 218 14.97 1.07 18.30
C GLN A 218 16.36 1.73 18.33
N ALA A 219 17.07 1.61 19.46
CA ALA A 219 18.33 2.31 19.70
C ALA A 219 19.41 1.90 18.68
N ASP A 220 19.56 0.60 18.42
CA ASP A 220 20.57 0.07 17.48
C ASP A 220 20.33 0.61 16.06
N ALA A 221 19.08 0.64 15.60
CA ALA A 221 18.72 1.22 14.31
C ALA A 221 19.03 2.73 14.25
N ALA A 222 18.74 3.47 15.33
CA ALA A 222 19.05 4.88 15.41
C ALA A 222 20.58 5.15 15.42
N GLU A 223 21.36 4.29 16.05
CA GLU A 223 22.82 4.34 16.04
C GLU A 223 23.38 4.07 14.63
N ILE A 224 22.92 3.01 13.97
CA ILE A 224 23.31 2.66 12.59
C ILE A 224 23.02 3.82 11.64
N LEU A 225 21.80 4.38 11.66
CA LEU A 225 21.46 5.54 10.84
C LEU A 225 22.27 6.79 11.21
N GLY A 226 22.64 6.94 12.47
CA GLY A 226 23.49 8.03 12.96
C GLY A 226 24.95 7.93 12.54
N GLN A 227 25.38 6.79 12.00
CA GLN A 227 26.72 6.59 11.46
C GLN A 227 26.79 6.75 9.94
N ASP A 228 25.65 6.86 9.24
CA ASP A 228 25.63 7.05 7.78
C ASP A 228 25.87 8.52 7.38
N PRO A 229 27.05 8.86 6.81
CA PRO A 229 27.37 10.22 6.42
C PRO A 229 26.48 10.75 5.29
N MET A 230 25.97 9.87 4.40
CA MET A 230 25.12 10.29 3.29
C MET A 230 23.75 10.72 3.79
N LEU A 231 23.10 9.91 4.63
CA LEU A 231 21.85 10.28 5.29
C LEU A 231 21.99 11.56 6.10
N LEU A 232 23.00 11.68 6.96
CA LEU A 232 23.20 12.88 7.78
C LEU A 232 23.40 14.13 6.93
N THR A 233 24.16 14.04 5.84
CA THR A 233 24.35 15.16 4.91
C THR A 233 23.02 15.58 4.28
N ARG A 234 22.21 14.64 3.80
CA ARG A 234 20.88 14.94 3.22
C ARG A 234 19.91 15.50 4.26
N LEU A 235 19.91 14.99 5.49
CA LEU A 235 19.09 15.52 6.57
C LEU A 235 19.42 16.98 6.86
N VAL A 236 20.70 17.33 6.97
CA VAL A 236 21.12 18.73 7.17
C VAL A 236 20.69 19.61 6.00
N GLN A 237 20.80 19.13 4.75
CA GLN A 237 20.31 19.87 3.58
C GLN A 237 18.81 20.13 3.67
N TRP A 238 18.00 19.09 3.91
CA TRP A 238 16.54 19.22 4.00
C TRP A 238 16.05 20.03 5.20
N CYS A 239 16.79 20.03 6.32
CA CYS A 239 16.51 20.91 7.44
C CYS A 239 16.63 22.40 7.06
N ASN A 240 17.45 22.74 6.05
CA ASN A 240 17.68 24.10 5.59
C ASN A 240 16.81 24.49 4.37
N THR A 241 15.99 23.59 3.83
CA THR A 241 15.08 23.88 2.71
C THR A 241 13.88 24.70 3.18
N ASN A 242 13.63 25.83 2.52
CA ASN A 242 12.47 26.69 2.81
C ASN A 242 11.24 26.38 1.93
N ASP A 243 11.43 25.70 0.81
CA ASP A 243 10.38 25.47 -0.19
C ASP A 243 9.35 24.42 0.25
N HIS A 244 9.74 23.53 1.17
CA HIS A 244 8.94 22.37 1.58
C HIS A 244 8.98 22.16 3.10
N SER A 245 8.13 22.91 3.82
CA SER A 245 8.03 22.88 5.29
C SER A 245 7.77 21.48 5.85
N GLY A 246 7.02 20.64 5.13
CA GLY A 246 6.76 19.25 5.53
C GLY A 246 8.03 18.40 5.57
N VAL A 247 8.87 18.47 4.53
CA VAL A 247 10.14 17.72 4.44
C VAL A 247 11.12 18.24 5.49
N CYS A 248 11.27 19.56 5.62
CA CYS A 248 12.09 20.19 6.65
C CYS A 248 11.68 19.73 8.06
N GLY A 249 10.39 19.75 8.37
CA GLY A 249 9.87 19.29 9.66
C GLY A 249 10.15 17.81 9.93
N GLU A 250 10.03 16.96 8.91
CA GLU A 250 10.29 15.53 9.05
C GLU A 250 11.78 15.22 9.21
N ALA A 251 12.65 15.92 8.47
CA ALA A 251 14.11 15.81 8.59
C ALA A 251 14.58 16.21 9.99
N ASN A 252 14.08 17.33 10.52
CA ASN A 252 14.39 17.77 11.88
C ASN A 252 13.98 16.73 12.94
N ARG A 253 12.79 16.13 12.79
CA ARG A 253 12.31 15.09 13.72
C ARG A 253 13.15 13.82 13.66
N LEU A 254 13.55 13.37 12.47
CA LEU A 254 14.41 12.20 12.32
C LEU A 254 15.80 12.46 12.92
N LEU A 255 16.41 13.61 12.62
CA LEU A 255 17.69 14.01 13.19
C LEU A 255 17.65 14.06 14.72
N ALA A 256 16.59 14.65 15.30
CA ALA A 256 16.38 14.67 16.74
C ALA A 256 16.21 13.27 17.35
N SER A 257 15.56 12.34 16.63
CA SER A 257 15.42 10.94 17.03
C SER A 257 16.80 10.26 17.11
N ILE A 258 17.59 10.35 16.04
CA ILE A 258 18.96 9.81 15.96
C ILE A 258 19.84 10.35 17.10
N LEU A 259 19.81 11.67 17.34
CA LEU A 259 20.63 12.31 18.38
C LEU A 259 20.21 11.92 19.80
N ARG A 260 18.92 11.66 20.03
CA ARG A 260 18.42 11.27 21.36
C ARG A 260 19.02 9.93 21.80
N HIS A 261 19.17 8.99 20.88
CA HIS A 261 19.70 7.65 21.15
C HIS A 261 21.23 7.62 21.25
N ASN A 262 21.94 8.54 20.57
CA ASN A 262 23.40 8.65 20.68
C ASN A 262 23.90 9.29 22.00
N ARG A 263 23.06 10.06 22.70
CA ARG A 263 23.42 10.64 24.02
C ARG A 263 23.48 9.61 25.15
N SER A 264 23.05 8.37 24.91
CA SER A 264 23.08 7.29 25.90
C SER A 264 24.47 6.65 26.07
N GLN A 265 25.47 7.06 25.28
CA GLN A 265 26.82 6.48 25.26
C GLN A 265 27.95 7.47 25.61
N VAL A 266 27.65 8.69 26.08
CA VAL A 266 28.64 9.70 26.52
C VAL A 266 28.49 10.01 28.01
#